data_AF-A0A399E7H4-F1
#
_entry.id   AF-A0A399E7H4-F1
#
_cell.length_a   1.000
_cell.length_b   1.000
_cell.length_c   1.000
_cell.angle_alpha   90.00
_cell.angle_beta   90.00
_cell.angle_gamma   90.00
#
_symmetry.space_group_name_H-M   'P 1'
#
loop_
_entity.id
_entity.type
_entity.pdbx_description
1 polymer ?
#
loop_
_entity_poly.entity_id
_entity_poly.type
_entity_poly.pdbx_seq_one_letter_code
_entity_poly.pdbx_strand_id
1 'polypeptide(L)'
;MAQSSLELLDELERLLSHRHPAGPGTHIHGAGIEVREARKALAQLREAITRKDDPRPAVAATRKAALGLHLNEPHRFGYVLSQLERGLLEEAGKAS
;
A
#
# COMPACT_ATOMS: atom_id res chain seq x y z
N MET A 1 -18.18 8.33 6.12
CA MET A 1 -18.20 6.85 6.09
C MET A 1 -16.75 6.41 6.16
N ALA A 2 -16.39 5.48 7.05
CA ALA A 2 -15.03 4.96 7.10
C ALA A 2 -14.77 4.15 5.81
N GLN A 3 -13.68 4.44 5.12
CA GLN A 3 -13.24 3.67 3.96
C GLN A 3 -12.86 2.26 4.44
N SER A 4 -13.29 1.23 3.72
CA SER A 4 -12.94 -0.15 4.04
C SER A 4 -11.46 -0.43 3.79
N SER A 5 -10.89 -1.40 4.50
CA SER A 5 -9.49 -1.84 4.34
C SER A 5 -9.16 -2.22 2.88
N LEU A 6 -10.13 -2.75 2.13
CA LEU A 6 -9.97 -3.08 0.71
C LEU A 6 -9.95 -1.84 -0.20
N GLU A 7 -10.77 -0.82 0.07
CA GLU A 7 -10.76 0.43 -0.69
C GLU A 7 -9.44 1.21 -0.50
N LEU A 8 -8.88 1.16 0.72
CA LEU A 8 -7.57 1.75 1.00
C LEU A 8 -6.45 1.02 0.26
N LEU A 9 -6.53 -0.31 0.14
CA LEU A 9 -5.61 -1.10 -0.67
C LEU A 9 -5.69 -0.74 -2.16
N ASP A 10 -6.91 -0.63 -2.71
CA ASP A 10 -7.11 -0.23 -4.12
C ASP A 10 -6.48 1.15 -4.41
N GLU A 11 -6.59 2.09 -3.46
CA GLU A 11 -5.96 3.41 -3.59
C GLU A 11 -4.43 3.33 -3.55
N LEU A 12 -3.84 2.52 -2.66
CA LEU A 12 -2.39 2.28 -2.64
C LEU A 12 -1.91 1.68 -3.96
N GLU A 13 -2.63 0.70 -4.51
CA GLU A 13 -2.33 0.10 -5.80
C GLU A 13 -2.41 1.11 -6.95
N ARG A 14 -3.39 2.03 -6.92
CA ARG A 14 -3.50 3.14 -7.90
C ARG A 14 -2.35 4.13 -7.81
N LEU A 15 -1.90 4.46 -6.61
CA LEU A 15 -0.76 5.35 -6.40
C LEU A 15 0.55 4.71 -6.88
N LEU A 16 0.68 3.38 -6.80
CA LEU A 16 1.78 2.63 -7.43
C LEU A 16 1.60 2.41 -8.94
N SER A 17 0.40 2.64 -9.47
CA SER A 17 0.05 2.40 -10.88
C SER A 17 0.04 3.66 -11.73
N HIS A 18 0.01 4.86 -11.13
CA HIS A 18 0.16 6.13 -11.83
C HIS A 18 1.54 6.21 -12.51
N ARG A 19 1.65 5.63 -13.71
CA ARG A 19 2.52 6.16 -14.77
C ARG A 19 1.94 7.52 -15.14
N HIS A 20 2.67 8.59 -14.81
CA HIS A 20 2.29 9.93 -15.22
C HIS A 20 2.21 10.00 -16.76
N PRO A 21 1.11 10.44 -17.38
CA PRO A 21 1.10 10.76 -18.80
C PRO A 21 1.51 12.23 -18.95
N ALA A 22 2.81 12.54 -19.04
CA ALA A 22 3.26 13.85 -19.52
C ALA A 22 4.72 13.81 -20.04
N GLY A 23 4.89 13.49 -21.32
CA GLY A 23 6.10 13.83 -22.09
C GLY A 23 7.24 12.79 -22.09
N PRO A 24 8.20 12.93 -23.01
CA PRO A 24 9.35 12.04 -23.12
C PRO A 24 10.28 12.25 -21.91
N GLY A 25 10.00 11.55 -20.82
CA GLY A 25 10.78 11.62 -19.59
C GLY A 25 9.90 11.66 -18.36
N THR A 26 9.33 10.53 -17.96
CA THR A 26 8.82 10.40 -16.59
C THR A 26 8.96 8.95 -16.14
N HIS A 27 10.18 8.59 -15.76
CA HIS A 27 10.46 7.33 -15.08
C HIS A 27 9.97 7.44 -13.63
N ILE A 28 9.31 6.40 -13.14
CA ILE A 28 9.28 6.15 -11.70
C ILE A 28 10.75 6.04 -11.29
N HIS A 29 11.25 6.99 -10.50
CA HIS A 29 12.65 7.01 -10.03
C HIS A 29 12.85 6.04 -8.86
N GLY A 30 12.20 4.89 -8.88
CA GLY A 30 12.51 3.74 -8.04
C GLY A 30 12.90 2.62 -8.97
N ALA A 31 14.04 1.98 -8.76
CA ALA A 31 14.47 0.86 -9.59
C ALA A 31 13.28 -0.11 -9.69
N GLY A 32 12.84 -0.52 -10.89
CA GLY A 32 11.56 -1.23 -11.07
C GLY A 32 11.33 -2.45 -10.14
N ILE A 33 12.39 -2.93 -9.51
CA ILE A 33 12.43 -3.85 -8.37
C ILE A 33 11.62 -3.33 -7.15
N GLU A 34 11.82 -2.10 -6.70
CA GLU A 34 11.16 -1.54 -5.49
C GLU A 34 9.65 -1.43 -5.69
N VAL A 35 9.22 -0.98 -6.87
CA VAL A 35 7.79 -0.91 -7.23
C VAL A 35 7.18 -2.31 -7.28
N ARG A 36 7.94 -3.30 -7.80
CA ARG A 36 7.49 -4.69 -7.85
C ARG A 36 7.35 -5.29 -6.45
N GLU A 37 8.31 -5.04 -5.56
CA GLU A 37 8.25 -5.50 -4.18
C GLU A 37 7.11 -4.83 -3.41
N ALA A 38 6.86 -3.53 -3.63
CA ALA A 38 5.72 -2.82 -3.05
C ALA A 38 4.38 -3.41 -3.49
N ARG A 39 4.21 -3.69 -4.79
CA ARG A 39 3.01 -4.35 -5.31
C ARG A 39 2.84 -5.76 -4.75
N LYS A 40 3.92 -6.50 -4.60
CA LYS A 40 3.90 -7.84 -3.99
C LYS A 40 3.47 -7.77 -2.51
N ALA A 41 3.97 -6.80 -1.76
CA ALA A 41 3.56 -6.59 -0.38
C ALA A 41 2.08 -6.22 -0.24
N LEU A 42 1.56 -5.35 -1.11
CA LEU A 42 0.12 -5.03 -1.15
C LEU A 42 -0.74 -6.26 -1.50
N ALA A 43 -0.29 -7.10 -2.45
CA ALA A 43 -0.99 -8.33 -2.80
C ALA A 43 -1.04 -9.32 -1.61
N GLN A 44 0.07 -9.47 -0.89
CA GLN A 44 0.12 -10.29 0.34
C GLN A 44 -0.81 -9.74 1.42
N LEU A 45 -0.90 -8.41 1.55
CA LEU A 45 -1.79 -7.77 2.50
C LEU A 45 -3.27 -7.99 2.14
N ARG A 46 -3.63 -7.87 0.85
CA ARG A 46 -4.96 -8.20 0.34
C ARG A 46 -5.33 -9.65 0.62
N GLU A 47 -4.41 -10.58 0.39
CA GLU A 47 -4.61 -12.01 0.65
C GLU A 47 -4.86 -12.27 2.14
N ALA A 48 -4.04 -11.68 3.03
CA ALA A 48 -4.21 -11.81 4.48
C ALA A 48 -5.56 -11.29 4.96
N ILE A 49 -5.97 -10.09 4.51
CA ILE A 49 -7.29 -9.51 4.84
C ILE A 49 -8.42 -10.40 4.35
N THR A 50 -8.31 -10.90 3.11
CA THR A 50 -9.35 -11.75 2.49
C THR A 50 -9.48 -13.08 3.24
N ARG A 51 -8.36 -13.66 3.68
CA ARG A 51 -8.34 -14.90 4.46
C ARG A 51 -8.65 -14.72 5.94
N LYS A 52 -8.73 -13.48 6.43
CA LYS A 52 -8.80 -13.14 7.86
C LYS A 52 -7.58 -13.65 8.65
N ASP A 53 -6.44 -13.73 7.97
CA ASP A 53 -5.15 -14.01 8.59
C ASP A 53 -4.58 -12.73 9.22
N ASP A 54 -3.57 -12.87 10.08
CA ASP A 54 -2.87 -11.74 10.68
C ASP A 54 -2.21 -10.84 9.61
N PRO A 55 -2.69 -9.59 9.41
CA PRO A 55 -2.18 -8.72 8.36
C PRO A 55 -0.89 -7.97 8.78
N ARG A 56 -0.49 -8.02 10.06
CA ARG A 56 0.64 -7.23 10.61
C ARG A 56 1.96 -7.47 9.87
N PRO A 57 2.36 -8.70 9.50
CA PRO A 57 3.59 -8.93 8.75
C PRO A 57 3.56 -8.30 7.35
N ALA A 58 2.41 -8.36 6.67
CA ALA A 58 2.23 -7.81 5.33
C ALA A 58 2.18 -6.26 5.34
N VAL A 59 1.61 -5.68 6.39
CA VAL A 59 1.68 -4.23 6.65
C VAL A 59 3.12 -3.76 6.81
N ALA A 60 3.91 -4.43 7.64
CA ALA A 60 5.32 -4.07 7.87
C ALA A 60 6.15 -4.17 6.58
N ALA A 61 5.91 -5.20 5.76
CA ALA A 61 6.52 -5.35 4.44
C ALA A 61 6.14 -4.19 3.50
N THR A 62 4.87 -3.81 3.48
CA THR A 62 4.35 -2.70 2.65
C THR A 62 5.00 -1.37 3.05
N ARG A 63 5.09 -1.09 4.36
CA ARG A 63 5.75 0.11 4.88
C ARG A 63 7.22 0.17 4.52
N LYS A 64 7.94 -0.94 4.67
CA LYS A 64 9.35 -1.04 4.28
C LYS A 64 9.55 -0.80 2.79
N ALA A 65 8.69 -1.39 1.96
CA ALA A 65 8.74 -1.17 0.52
C ALA A 65 8.47 0.30 0.18
N ALA A 66 7.48 0.92 0.82
CA ALA A 66 7.12 2.32 0.61
C ALA A 66 8.23 3.32 0.95
N LEU A 67 9.01 3.05 2.01
CA LEU A 67 10.16 3.89 2.39
C LEU A 67 11.27 3.93 1.32
N GLY A 68 11.35 2.91 0.47
CA GLY A 68 12.30 2.85 -0.65
C GLY A 68 11.77 3.42 -1.96
N LEU A 69 10.50 3.86 -2.02
CA LEU A 69 9.90 4.33 -3.27
C LEU A 69 10.02 5.84 -3.45
N HIS A 70 10.46 6.25 -4.63
CA HIS A 70 10.25 7.61 -5.14
C HIS A 70 8.89 7.68 -5.83
N LEU A 71 7.89 8.11 -5.07
CA LEU A 71 6.51 8.26 -5.55
C LEU A 71 6.23 9.71 -5.98
N ASN A 72 5.29 9.88 -6.92
CA ASN A 72 4.80 11.21 -7.30
C ASN A 72 4.01 11.87 -6.15
N GLU A 73 3.26 11.07 -5.38
CA GLU A 73 2.45 11.53 -4.26
C GLU A 73 2.84 10.81 -2.94
N PRO A 74 4.07 11.01 -2.42
CA PRO A 74 4.58 10.26 -1.27
C PRO A 74 3.79 10.53 0.00
N HIS A 75 3.32 11.77 0.20
CA HIS A 75 2.49 12.15 1.34
C HIS A 75 1.11 11.46 1.32
N ARG A 76 0.48 11.36 0.13
CA ARG A 76 -0.80 10.68 -0.04
C ARG A 76 -0.65 9.19 0.20
N PHE A 77 0.40 8.58 -0.35
CA PHE A 77 0.69 7.17 -0.13
C PHE A 77 0.87 6.86 1.36
N GLY A 78 1.69 7.65 2.06
CA GLY A 78 1.91 7.48 3.50
C GLY A 78 0.64 7.67 4.33
N TYR A 79 -0.21 8.63 3.95
CA TYR A 79 -1.51 8.84 4.59
C TYR A 79 -2.43 7.63 4.43
N VAL A 80 -2.64 7.14 3.20
CA VAL A 80 -3.52 5.99 2.93
C VAL A 80 -3.00 4.73 3.63
N LEU A 81 -1.69 4.51 3.63
CA LEU A 81 -1.07 3.40 4.36
C LEU A 81 -1.34 3.50 5.87
N SER A 82 -1.23 4.71 6.44
CA SER A 82 -1.50 4.91 7.87
C SER A 82 -2.98 4.69 8.23
N GLN A 83 -3.91 5.04 7.33
CA GLN A 83 -5.33 4.73 7.52
C GLN A 83 -5.59 3.23 7.49
N LEU A 84 -4.94 2.52 6.56
CA LEU A 84 -5.03 1.07 6.46
C LEU A 84 -4.47 0.38 7.71
N GLU A 85 -3.30 0.82 8.19
CA GLU A 85 -2.69 0.32 9.44
C GLU A 85 -3.64 0.45 10.63
N ARG A 86 -4.31 1.59 10.77
CA ARG A 86 -5.27 1.85 11.86
C ARG A 86 -6.52 0.98 11.74
N GLY A 87 -7.10 0.90 10.56
CA GLY A 87 -8.29 0.08 10.31
C GLY A 87 -8.04 -1.39 10.65
N LEU A 88 -6.89 -1.94 10.24
CA LEU A 88 -6.51 -3.32 10.52
C LEU A 88 -6.25 -3.58 12.02
N LEU A 89 -5.66 -2.63 12.74
CA LEU A 89 -5.48 -2.74 14.19
C LEU A 89 -6.80 -2.69 14.96
N GLU A 90 -7.73 -1.83 14.53
CA GLU A 90 -9.06 -1.75 15.12
C GLU A 90 -9.89 -3.01 14.86
N GLU A 91 -9.77 -3.58 13.66
CA GLU A 91 -10.42 -4.86 13.30
C GLU A 91 -9.83 -6.04 14.10
N ALA A 92 -8.50 -6.10 14.23
CA ALA A 92 -7.83 -7.13 15.02
C ALA A 92 -8.13 -7.02 16.53
N GLY A 93 -8.25 -5.80 17.05
CA GLY A 93 -8.60 -5.54 18.45
C GLY A 93 -10.04 -5.91 18.81
N LYS A 94 -10.96 -5.92 17.83
CA LYS A 94 -12.35 -6.38 18.02
C LYS A 94 -12.52 -7.90 17.91
N ALA A 95 -11.51 -8.60 17.40
CA ALA A 95 -11.51 -10.05 17.22
C ALA A 95 -10.88 -10.81 18.42
N SER A 96 -10.28 -10.09 19.39
CA SER A 96 -9.85 -10.61 20.70
C SER A 96 -10.92 -10.42 21.75
#